data_AF-A0A1J5N2V6-F1
#
_entry.id   AF-A0A1J5N2V6-F1
#
_cell.length_a   1.000
_cell.length_b   1.000
_cell.length_c   1.000
_cell.angle_alpha   90.00
_cell.angle_beta   90.00
_cell.angle_gamma   90.00
#
_symmetry.space_group_name_H-M   'P 1'
#
loop_
_entity.id
_entity.type
_entity.pdbx_description
1 polymer ?
#
loop_
_entity_poly.entity_id
_entity_poly.type
_entity_poly.pdbx_seq_one_letter_code
_entity_poly.pdbx_strand_id
1 'polypeptide(L)' 'MSFKQRFLTSLCMSFFMALIMSGVIIGHQVGVTHPEFWLNWRNSFLFAWPIAFLAAFCIQPLVKYLVDKVMSE' A
#
# COMPACT_ATOMS: atom_id res chain seq x y z
N MET A 1 13.87 -13.41 8.18
CA MET A 1 13.98 -12.49 7.02
C MET A 1 15.08 -11.48 7.29
N SER A 2 16.02 -11.29 6.36
CA SER A 2 17.04 -10.24 6.45
C SER A 2 16.39 -8.85 6.44
N PHE A 3 17.05 -7.85 7.04
CA PHE A 3 16.58 -6.45 7.05
C PHE A 3 16.35 -5.92 5.62
N LYS A 4 17.23 -6.29 4.68
CA LYS A 4 17.10 -5.96 3.26
C LYS A 4 15.84 -6.55 2.63
N GLN A 5 15.52 -7.82 2.95
CA GLN A 5 14.31 -8.46 2.45
C GLN A 5 13.05 -7.79 3.02
N ARG A 6 13.02 -7.51 4.32
CA ARG A 6 11.87 -6.80 4.94
C ARG A 6 11.64 -5.45 4.29
N PHE A 7 12.70 -4.65 4.13
CA PHE A 7 12.61 -3.35 3.47
C PHE A 7 12.07 -3.47 2.04
N LEU A 8 12.67 -4.35 1.22
CA LEU A 8 12.30 -4.51 -0.18
C LEU A 8 10.88 -5.07 -0.35
N THR A 9 10.48 -6.04 0.49
CA THR A 9 9.11 -6.57 0.51
C THR A 9 8.11 -5.48 0.91
N SER A 10 8.40 -4.66 1.91
CA SER A 10 7.54 -3.53 2.31
C SER A 10 7.36 -2.53 1.18
N LEU A 11 8.47 -2.19 0.52
CA LEU A 11 8.51 -1.22 -0.57
C LEU A 11 7.68 -1.68 -1.76
N CYS A 12 7.90 -2.92 -2.21
CA CYS A 12 7.15 -3.49 -3.34
C CYS A 12 5.67 -3.65 -2.99
N MET A 13 5.34 -4.21 -1.82
CA MET A 13 3.95 -4.41 -1.41
C MET A 13 3.20 -3.08 -1.29
N SER A 14 3.77 -2.08 -0.61
CA SER A 14 3.13 -0.77 -0.48
C SER A 14 3.00 -0.06 -1.82
N PHE A 15 3.99 -0.22 -2.71
CA PHE A 15 3.96 0.35 -4.06
C PHE A 15 2.80 -0.22 -4.88
N PHE A 16 2.72 -1.55 -5.06
CA PHE A 16 1.66 -2.16 -5.87
C PHE A 16 0.28 -1.94 -5.25
N MET A 17 0.16 -2.06 -3.93
CA MET A 17 -1.12 -1.85 -3.24
C MET A 17 -1.59 -0.40 -3.38
N ALA A 18 -0.71 0.58 -3.16
CA ALA A 18 -1.06 1.99 -3.32
C ALA A 18 -1.38 2.32 -4.78
N LEU A 19 -0.65 1.75 -5.75
CA LEU A 19 -0.88 1.98 -7.18
C LEU A 19 -2.27 1.51 -7.60
N ILE A 20 -2.63 0.28 -7.22
CA ILE A 20 -3.92 -0.33 -7.56
C ILE A 20 -5.06 0.38 -6.82
N MET A 21 -4.96 0.50 -5.49
CA MET A 21 -6.05 1.05 -4.68
C MET A 21 -6.34 2.51 -5.00
N SER A 22 -5.31 3.34 -5.23
CA SER A 22 -5.53 4.72 -5.66
C SER A 22 -6.23 4.79 -7.02
N GLY A 23 -5.90 3.89 -7.96
CA GLY A 23 -6.52 3.84 -9.29
C GLY A 23 -7.97 3.41 -9.22
N VAL A 24 -8.27 2.38 -8.41
CA VAL A 24 -9.63 1.90 -8.19
C VAL A 24 -10.49 2.97 -7.51
N ILE A 25 -9.99 3.63 -6.47
CA ILE A 25 -10.74 4.66 -5.73
C ILE A 25 -11.06 5.84 -6.64
N ILE A 26 -10.06 6.39 -7.34
CA ILE A 26 -10.28 7.54 -8.23
C ILE A 26 -11.12 7.14 -9.45
N GLY A 27 -10.96 5.92 -9.95
CA GLY A 27 -11.75 5.39 -11.06
C GLY A 27 -13.22 5.21 -10.68
N HIS A 28 -13.48 4.79 -9.45
CA HIS A 28 -14.83 4.71 -8.90
C HIS A 28 -15.44 6.10 -8.63
N GLN A 29 -14.64 7.05 -8.13
CA GLN A 29 -15.15 8.36 -7.71
C GLN A 29 -15.40 9.31 -8.88
N VAL A 30 -14.54 9.30 -9.89
CA VAL A 30 -14.57 10.27 -11.00
C VAL A 30 -14.92 9.61 -12.34
N GLY A 31 -14.76 8.29 -12.45
CA GLY A 31 -14.87 7.56 -13.71
C GLY A 31 -13.55 7.55 -14.48
N VAL A 32 -13.21 6.39 -15.06
CA VAL A 32 -11.97 6.18 -15.82
C VAL A 32 -11.89 6.96 -17.14
N THR A 33 -13.03 7.41 -17.66
CA THR A 33 -13.10 8.23 -18.89
C THR A 33 -12.96 9.73 -18.62
N HIS A 34 -12.93 10.14 -17.35
CA HIS A 34 -12.83 11.54 -16.99
C HIS A 34 -11.41 12.07 -17.28
N PRO A 35 -11.24 13.25 -17.90
CA PRO A 35 -9.91 13.77 -18.28
C PRO A 35 -8.98 13.95 -17.07
N GLU A 36 -9.53 14.34 -15.91
CA GLU A 36 -8.79 14.51 -14.66
C GLU A 36 -8.44 13.20 -13.94
N PHE A 37 -8.88 12.03 -14.43
CA PHE A 37 -8.63 10.74 -13.79
C PHE A 37 -7.13 10.50 -13.56
N TRP A 38 -6.32 10.69 -14.60
CA TRP A 38 -4.88 10.42 -14.54
C TRP A 38 -4.14 11.36 -13.58
N LEU A 39 -4.56 12.63 -13.52
CA LEU A 39 -3.96 13.62 -12.62
C LEU A 39 -4.32 13.30 -11.17
N ASN A 40 -5.60 13.05 -10.90
CA ASN A 40 -6.10 12.75 -9.56
C ASN A 40 -5.57 11.40 -9.04
N TRP A 41 -5.46 10.40 -9.90
CA TRP A 41 -4.86 9.10 -9.58
C TRP A 41 -3.41 9.26 -9.17
N ARG A 42 -2.60 9.93 -10.00
CA ARG A 42 -1.18 10.17 -9.71
C ARG A 42 -0.98 10.93 -8.41
N ASN A 43 -1.74 12.00 -8.18
CA ASN A 43 -1.64 12.80 -6.97
C ASN A 43 -2.01 11.98 -5.73
N SER A 44 -3.09 11.19 -5.81
CA SER A 44 -3.51 10.30 -4.73
C SER A 44 -2.48 9.22 -4.44
N PHE A 45 -1.90 8.62 -5.49
CA PHE A 45 -0.83 7.63 -5.36
C PHE A 45 0.41 8.21 -4.69
N LEU A 46 0.90 9.37 -5.16
CA LEU A 46 2.11 10.00 -4.62
C LEU A 46 1.95 10.42 -3.15
N PHE A 47 0.74 10.80 -2.75
CA PHE A 47 0.43 11.12 -1.36
C PHE A 47 0.32 9.85 -0.49
N ALA A 48 -0.39 8.82 -0.96
CA ALA A 48 -0.68 7.62 -0.18
C ALA A 48 0.53 6.67 -0.05
N TRP A 49 1.33 6.53 -1.11
CA TRP A 49 2.45 5.57 -1.16
C TRP A 49 3.49 5.73 -0.03
N PRO A 50 4.04 6.93 0.27
CA PRO A 50 5.03 7.09 1.33
C PRO A 50 4.44 6.74 2.71
N ILE A 51 3.17 7.10 2.95
CA ILE A 51 2.47 6.78 4.19
C ILE A 51 2.26 5.26 4.30
N ALA A 52 1.82 4.62 3.22
CA ALA A 52 1.61 3.17 3.16
C ALA A 52 2.92 2.40 3.35
N PHE A 53 4.03 2.89 2.80
CA PHE A 53 5.35 2.29 3.00
C PHE A 53 5.79 2.31 4.47
N LEU A 54 5.71 3.48 5.11
CA LEU A 54 6.04 3.63 6.53
C LEU A 54 5.13 2.77 7.40
N ALA A 55 3.82 2.76 7.12
CA ALA A 55 2.87 1.91 7.81
C ALA A 55 3.22 0.42 7.64
N ALA A 56 3.44 -0.06 6.41
CA ALA A 56 3.80 -1.46 6.15
C ALA A 56 5.10 -1.87 6.87
N PHE A 57 6.10 -0.98 6.91
CA PHE A 57 7.37 -1.24 7.60
C PHE A 57 7.18 -1.36 9.12
N CYS A 58 6.42 -0.44 9.73
CA CYS A 58 6.16 -0.42 11.17
C CYS A 58 5.18 -1.50 11.63
N ILE A 59 4.18 -1.84 10.81
CA ILE A 59 3.10 -2.77 11.15
C ILE A 59 3.52 -4.24 10.98
N GLN A 60 4.51 -4.54 10.14
CA GLN A 60 5.03 -5.91 9.98
C GLN A 60 5.31 -6.70 11.27
N PRO A 61 6.05 -6.17 12.28
CA PRO A 61 6.26 -6.89 13.53
C PRO A 61 4.96 -7.14 14.29
N LEU A 62 4.02 -6.19 14.25
CA LEU A 62 2.70 -6.34 14.87
C LEU A 62 1.89 -7.44 14.19
N VAL A 63 1.82 -7.43 12.85
CA VAL A 63 1.11 -8.45 12.08
C VAL A 63 1.72 -9.83 12.32
N LYS A 64 3.05 -9.93 12.35
CA LYS A 64 3.71 -11.19 12.68
C LYS A 64 3.29 -11.71 14.06
N TYR A 65 3.30 -10.84 15.07
CA TYR A 65 2.86 -11.21 16.41
C TYR A 65 1.40 -11.69 16.46
N LEU A 66 0.50 -11.00 15.75
CA LEU A 66 -0.91 -11.37 15.68
C LEU A 66 -1.12 -12.71 14.97
N VAL A 67 -0.41 -12.94 13.85
CA VAL A 67 -0.47 -14.21 13.11
C VAL A 67 0.05 -15.37 13.96
N ASP A 68 1.19 -15.18 14.63
CA ASP A 68 1.77 -16.20 15.50
C ASP A 68 0.80 -16.55 16.65
N LYS A 69 0.08 -15.55 17.19
CA LYS A 69 -0.93 -15.77 18.23
C LYS A 69 -2.10 -16.61 17.72
N VAL A 70 -2.66 -16.27 16.56
CA VAL A 70 -3.80 -16.99 15.96
C VAL A 70 -3.44 -18.42 15.57
N MET A 71 -2.20 -18.67 15.15
CA MET A 71 -1.72 -20.02 14.81
C MET A 71 -1.38 -20.88 16.04
N SER A 72 -1.13 -20.24 17.19
CA SER A 72 -0.83 -20.94 18.45
C SER A 72 -2.06 -21.33 19.27
N GLU A 73 -3.24 -20.86 18.86
CA GLU A 73 -4.56 -21.28 19.36
C GLU A 73 -5.12 -22.42 18.49
#